data_AF-A0A661HQN5-F1
#
_entry.id   AF-A0A661HQN5-F1
#
_cell.length_a   1.000
_cell.length_b   1.000
_cell.length_c   1.000
_cell.angle_alpha   90.00
_cell.angle_beta   90.00
_cell.angle_gamma   90.00
#
_symmetry.space_group_name_H-M   'P 1'
#
loop_
_entity.id
_entity.type
_entity.pdbx_description
1 polymer ?
#
loop_
_entity_poly.entity_id
_entity_poly.type
_entity_poly.pdbx_seq_one_letter_code
_entity_poly.pdbx_strand_id
1 'polypeptide(L)'
;MIEKKDADKFKRLGIHSIISLATHAPSSYEDRQLYSTINANADQAIDASIENVSQTPKTLLITLYAHNLGHTIEAVIFRPKPYMLRQFIIGERHYFYGRISFNAGHTQMTHPQRITEIGKIVPKYKSVLRADVMLRLIRRYVSIENLTAEGLPQPIAERLVEIHHPKEIQPKEFDQQA
;
A
#
# COMPACT_ATOMS: atom_id res chain seq x y z
N MET A 1 -27.00 2.33 -3.11
CA MET A 1 -27.54 2.83 -1.82
C MET A 1 -26.56 2.51 -0.70
N ILE A 2 -26.29 3.46 0.21
CA ILE A 2 -25.34 3.28 1.32
C ILE A 2 -25.96 2.39 2.40
N GLU A 3 -25.24 1.35 2.83
CA GLU A 3 -25.72 0.46 3.89
C GLU A 3 -25.71 1.15 5.27
N LYS A 4 -26.70 0.84 6.12
CA LYS A 4 -26.80 1.41 7.49
C LYS A 4 -25.53 1.27 8.32
N LYS A 5 -24.81 0.15 8.18
CA LYS A 5 -23.56 -0.12 8.91
C LYS A 5 -22.39 0.78 8.50
N ASP A 6 -22.47 1.39 7.32
CA ASP A 6 -21.44 2.28 6.79
C ASP A 6 -21.83 3.77 6.93
N ALA A 7 -23.08 4.07 7.31
CA ALA A 7 -23.58 5.44 7.46
C ALA A 7 -22.75 6.31 8.43
N ASP A 8 -22.32 5.75 9.58
CA ASP A 8 -21.45 6.46 10.53
C ASP A 8 -20.12 6.87 9.88
N LYS A 9 -19.58 6.03 8.99
CA LYS A 9 -18.30 6.29 8.33
C LYS A 9 -18.43 7.42 7.31
N PHE A 10 -19.52 7.45 6.56
CA PHE A 10 -19.86 8.56 5.67
C PHE A 10 -20.06 9.87 6.45
N LYS A 11 -20.76 9.82 7.59
CA LYS A 11 -20.93 10.98 8.48
C LYS A 11 -19.59 11.51 9.00
N ARG A 12 -18.68 10.64 9.44
CA ARG A 12 -17.33 11.02 9.89
C ARG A 12 -16.47 11.63 8.78
N LEU A 13 -16.65 11.17 7.55
CA LEU A 13 -16.01 11.75 6.37
C LEU A 13 -16.65 13.09 5.94
N GLY A 14 -17.82 13.44 6.48
CA GLY A 14 -18.56 14.65 6.09
C GLY A 14 -19.19 14.54 4.69
N ILE A 15 -19.48 13.33 4.22
CA ILE A 15 -20.01 13.08 2.87
C ILE A 15 -21.38 12.40 2.94
N HIS A 16 -22.21 12.65 1.92
CA HIS A 16 -23.61 12.20 1.89
C HIS A 16 -23.97 11.31 0.68
N SER A 17 -23.07 11.17 -0.30
CA SER A 17 -23.30 10.37 -1.52
C SER A 17 -22.08 9.55 -1.93
N ILE A 18 -22.28 8.57 -2.82
CA ILE A 18 -21.20 7.78 -3.40
C ILE A 18 -20.37 8.63 -4.36
N ILE A 19 -20.99 9.57 -5.09
CA ILE A 19 -20.26 10.55 -5.90
C ILE A 19 -19.31 11.37 -5.02
N SER A 20 -19.74 11.88 -3.86
CA SER A 20 -18.84 12.60 -2.94
C SER A 20 -17.68 11.72 -2.44
N LEU A 21 -17.93 10.42 -2.22
CA LEU A 21 -16.87 9.48 -1.87
C LEU A 21 -15.87 9.30 -3.03
N ALA A 22 -16.36 9.20 -4.27
CA ALA A 22 -15.52 9.06 -5.48
C ALA A 22 -14.76 10.33 -5.84
N THR A 23 -15.20 11.51 -5.38
CA THR A 23 -14.41 12.74 -5.55
C THR A 23 -13.25 12.84 -4.56
N HIS A 24 -13.17 11.94 -3.57
CA HIS A 24 -12.09 11.93 -2.59
C HIS A 24 -10.84 11.26 -3.14
N ALA A 25 -10.08 12.00 -3.94
CA ALA A 25 -8.92 11.48 -4.66
C ALA A 25 -7.84 10.86 -3.74
N PRO A 26 -7.16 9.78 -4.19
CA PRO A 26 -5.98 9.26 -3.51
C PRO A 26 -4.89 10.33 -3.40
N SER A 27 -4.22 10.40 -2.25
CA SER A 27 -3.05 11.26 -2.04
C SER A 27 -1.74 10.65 -2.58
N SER A 28 -1.70 9.32 -2.71
CA SER A 28 -0.57 8.58 -3.27
C SER A 28 -1.00 7.15 -3.60
N TYR A 29 -0.11 6.38 -4.21
CA TYR A 29 -0.31 4.98 -4.53
C TYR A 29 0.85 4.16 -3.97
N GLU A 30 0.55 2.96 -3.46
CA GLU A 30 1.55 1.95 -3.13
C GLU A 30 1.62 0.93 -4.25
N ASP A 31 2.81 0.74 -4.81
CA ASP A 31 3.04 -0.33 -5.77
C ASP A 31 3.30 -1.64 -5.03
N ARG A 32 2.36 -2.58 -5.10
CA ARG A 32 2.54 -3.92 -4.53
C ARG A 32 2.73 -4.98 -5.60
N GLN A 33 3.13 -4.59 -6.81
CA GLN A 33 3.58 -5.53 -7.83
C GLN A 33 4.93 -6.15 -7.41
N LEU A 34 5.14 -7.40 -7.83
CA LEU A 34 6.41 -8.10 -7.60
C LEU A 34 7.27 -7.96 -8.84
N TYR A 35 8.41 -7.29 -8.68
CA TYR A 35 9.42 -7.16 -9.74
C TYR A 35 10.52 -8.19 -9.56
N SER A 36 11.19 -8.53 -10.67
CA SER A 36 12.38 -9.39 -10.68
C SER A 36 13.69 -8.62 -10.48
N THR A 37 13.62 -7.29 -10.41
CA THR A 37 14.76 -6.38 -10.24
C THR A 37 14.57 -5.48 -9.03
N ILE A 38 15.69 -5.03 -8.45
CA ILE A 38 15.66 -4.07 -7.35
C ILE A 38 15.52 -2.65 -7.93
N ASN A 39 14.52 -1.92 -7.46
CA ASN A 39 14.35 -0.50 -7.72
C ASN A 39 15.06 0.29 -6.62
N ALA A 40 16.24 0.83 -6.94
CA ALA A 40 17.07 1.55 -5.98
C ALA A 40 16.33 2.78 -5.42
N ASN A 41 16.38 2.94 -4.08
CA ASN A 41 15.80 4.07 -3.36
C ASN A 41 14.29 4.25 -3.54
N ALA A 42 13.59 3.19 -3.93
CA ALA A 42 12.14 3.17 -4.10
C ALA A 42 11.47 2.22 -3.11
N ASP A 43 10.18 2.44 -2.87
CA ASP A 43 9.37 1.49 -2.12
C ASP A 43 9.01 0.32 -3.04
N GLN A 44 9.23 -0.91 -2.58
CA GLN A 44 9.06 -2.11 -3.39
C GLN A 44 8.51 -3.26 -2.55
N ALA A 45 7.64 -4.06 -3.16
CA ALA A 45 7.20 -5.33 -2.60
C ALA A 45 8.18 -6.45 -2.95
N ILE A 46 8.46 -7.31 -1.98
CA ILE A 46 9.29 -8.51 -2.12
C ILE A 46 8.55 -9.72 -1.54
N ASP A 47 8.84 -10.88 -2.11
CA ASP A 47 8.46 -12.19 -1.61
C ASP A 47 9.68 -12.79 -0.90
N ALA A 48 9.66 -12.86 0.43
CA ALA A 48 10.87 -13.21 1.17
C ALA A 48 10.64 -14.20 2.32
N SER A 49 11.61 -15.08 2.53
CA SER A 49 11.75 -15.87 3.75
C SER A 49 12.60 -15.13 4.78
N ILE A 50 12.26 -15.31 6.05
CA ILE A 50 13.03 -14.76 7.16
C ILE A 50 14.11 -15.76 7.55
N GLU A 51 15.36 -15.44 7.25
CA GLU A 51 16.51 -16.33 7.52
C GLU A 51 17.07 -16.10 8.92
N ASN A 52 17.10 -14.85 9.38
CA ASN A 52 17.63 -14.51 10.68
C ASN A 52 16.94 -13.26 11.25
N VAL A 53 16.85 -13.18 12.58
CA VAL A 53 16.33 -12.02 13.31
C VAL A 53 17.27 -11.74 14.48
N SER A 54 17.87 -10.56 14.49
CA SER A 54 18.76 -10.08 15.56
C SER A 54 18.21 -8.78 16.15
N GLN A 55 18.15 -8.70 17.47
CA GLN A 55 17.59 -7.55 18.17
C GLN A 55 18.64 -6.88 19.05
N THR A 56 18.70 -5.56 18.96
CA THR A 56 19.34 -4.67 19.94
C THR A 56 18.27 -3.77 20.56
N PRO A 57 18.56 -3.07 21.66
CA PRO A 57 17.59 -2.14 22.26
C PRO A 57 17.09 -1.04 21.31
N LYS A 58 17.90 -0.65 20.32
CA LYS A 58 17.58 0.44 19.38
C LYS A 58 17.10 -0.05 18.02
N THR A 59 17.39 -1.28 17.65
CA THR A 59 17.22 -1.76 16.27
C THR A 59 16.88 -3.24 16.24
N LEU A 60 15.95 -3.62 15.37
CA LEU A 60 15.70 -4.99 14.96
C LEU A 60 16.23 -5.16 13.53
N LEU A 61 17.20 -6.05 13.36
CA LEU A 61 17.79 -6.42 12.09
C LEU A 61 17.24 -7.79 11.67
N ILE A 62 16.76 -7.90 10.44
CA ILE A 62 16.14 -9.09 9.89
C ILE A 62 16.84 -9.41 8.58
N THR A 63 17.34 -10.63 8.43
CA THR A 63 17.89 -11.09 7.16
C THR A 63 16.76 -11.73 6.36
N LEU A 64 16.41 -11.13 5.23
CA LEU A 64 15.37 -11.61 4.33
C LEU A 64 16.02 -12.20 3.07
N TYR A 65 15.64 -13.40 2.67
CA TYR A 65 15.97 -13.90 1.34
C TYR A 65 14.80 -13.64 0.39
N ALA A 66 14.98 -12.69 -0.53
CA ALA A 66 13.94 -12.29 -1.47
C ALA A 66 13.91 -13.23 -2.69
N HIS A 67 12.96 -14.16 -2.70
CA HIS A 67 12.80 -15.19 -3.73
C HIS A 67 12.52 -14.60 -5.11
N ASN A 68 11.77 -13.51 -5.20
CA ASN A 68 11.48 -12.85 -6.47
C ASN A 68 12.70 -12.12 -7.07
N LEU A 69 13.71 -11.81 -6.24
CA LEU A 69 14.90 -11.07 -6.64
C LEU A 69 16.15 -11.96 -6.70
N GLY A 70 16.13 -13.14 -6.06
CA GLY A 70 17.29 -14.02 -5.94
C GLY A 70 18.40 -13.44 -5.04
N HIS A 71 18.08 -12.48 -4.17
CA HIS A 71 19.07 -11.75 -3.37
C HIS A 71 18.66 -11.65 -1.90
N THR A 72 19.66 -11.63 -1.02
CA THR A 72 19.46 -11.35 0.41
C THR A 72 19.34 -9.84 0.63
N ILE A 73 18.34 -9.45 1.39
CA ILE A 73 18.05 -8.06 1.78
C ILE A 73 18.06 -7.99 3.31
N GLU A 74 18.78 -7.01 3.84
CA GLU A 74 18.75 -6.73 5.28
C GLU A 74 17.60 -5.79 5.58
N ALA A 75 16.60 -6.22 6.34
CA ALA A 75 15.54 -5.34 6.78
C ALA A 75 15.81 -4.79 8.18
N VAL A 76 15.58 -3.48 8.36
CA VAL A 76 15.90 -2.76 9.59
C VAL A 76 14.68 -2.04 10.14
N ILE A 77 14.37 -2.26 11.41
CA ILE A 77 13.36 -1.53 12.15
C ILE A 77 14.04 -0.79 13.30
N PHE A 78 13.98 0.54 13.26
CA PHE A 78 14.44 1.39 14.37
C PHE A 78 13.40 1.46 15.49
N ARG A 79 13.87 1.43 16.73
CA ARG A 79 13.07 1.47 17.97
C ARG A 79 11.88 0.48 17.92
N PRO A 80 12.17 -0.83 17.77
CA PRO A 80 11.13 -1.83 17.56
C PRO A 80 10.18 -1.89 18.76
N LYS A 81 8.88 -1.97 18.49
CA LYS A 81 7.85 -2.19 19.52
C LYS A 81 7.61 -3.69 19.70
N PRO A 82 7.21 -4.16 20.91
CA PRO A 82 7.04 -5.59 21.17
C PRO A 82 6.12 -6.34 20.18
N TYR A 83 5.08 -5.68 19.65
CA TYR A 83 4.19 -6.28 18.66
C TYR A 83 4.82 -6.47 17.27
N MET A 84 5.90 -5.76 16.95
CA MET A 84 6.60 -5.87 15.66
C MET A 84 7.43 -7.16 15.62
N LEU A 85 8.02 -7.56 16.74
CA LEU A 85 8.86 -8.77 16.84
C LEU A 85 8.10 -10.03 16.43
N ARG A 86 6.81 -10.11 16.81
CA ARG A 86 5.95 -11.26 16.50
C ARG A 86 5.63 -11.43 15.00
N GLN A 87 5.96 -10.43 14.17
CA GLN A 87 5.71 -10.49 12.73
C GLN A 87 6.88 -11.15 11.97
N PHE A 88 8.03 -11.33 12.62
CA PHE A 88 9.25 -11.85 12.00
C PHE A 88 9.65 -13.15 12.69
N ILE A 89 9.04 -14.25 12.24
CA ILE A 89 9.35 -15.60 12.71
C ILE A 89 10.30 -16.26 11.71
N ILE A 90 11.44 -16.75 12.18
CA ILE A 90 12.47 -17.39 11.35
C ILE A 90 11.87 -18.61 10.63
N GLY A 91 12.19 -18.76 9.35
CA GLY A 91 11.68 -19.82 8.47
C GLY A 91 10.34 -19.52 7.81
N GLU A 92 9.60 -18.49 8.26
CA GLU A 92 8.36 -18.11 7.59
C GLU A 92 8.64 -17.31 6.30
N ARG A 93 7.79 -17.52 5.30
CA ARG A 93 7.79 -16.77 4.04
C ARG A 93 6.55 -15.88 3.97
N HIS A 94 6.78 -14.60 3.73
CA HIS A 94 5.74 -13.58 3.63
C HIS A 94 6.09 -12.57 2.55
N TYR A 95 5.11 -11.75 2.18
CA TYR A 95 5.36 -10.57 1.36
C TYR A 95 5.67 -9.37 2.26
N PHE A 96 6.71 -8.63 1.90
CA PHE A 96 7.11 -7.41 2.59
C PHE A 96 7.12 -6.23 1.63
N TYR A 97 6.71 -5.07 2.13
CA TYR A 97 6.74 -3.81 1.41
C TYR A 97 7.54 -2.80 2.21
N GLY A 98 8.45 -2.10 1.55
CA GLY A 98 9.26 -1.08 2.19
C GLY A 98 10.23 -0.44 1.22
N ARG A 99 10.90 0.61 1.68
CA ARG A 99 11.92 1.29 0.88
C ARG A 99 13.18 0.45 0.82
N ILE A 100 13.60 0.07 -0.38
CA ILE A 100 14.89 -0.57 -0.62
C ILE A 100 15.92 0.50 -0.93
N SER A 101 17.01 0.52 -0.18
CA SER A 101 18.14 1.43 -0.35
C SER A 101 19.44 0.66 -0.34
N PHE A 102 20.43 1.13 -1.10
CA PHE A 102 21.78 0.60 -1.06
C PHE A 102 22.61 1.46 -0.12
N ASN A 103 23.11 0.86 0.96
CA ASN A 103 23.97 1.56 1.91
C ASN A 103 25.23 0.73 2.19
N ALA A 104 26.40 1.35 2.01
CA ALA A 104 27.71 0.74 2.29
C ALA A 104 27.93 -0.67 1.68
N GLY A 105 27.37 -0.93 0.48
CA GLY A 105 27.47 -2.23 -0.20
C GLY A 105 26.40 -3.25 0.18
N HIS A 106 25.49 -2.92 1.10
CA HIS A 106 24.39 -3.77 1.53
C HIS A 106 23.05 -3.28 0.97
N THR A 107 22.22 -4.21 0.50
CA THR A 107 20.83 -3.94 0.12
C THR A 107 19.98 -3.97 1.37
N GLN A 108 19.43 -2.82 1.76
CA GLN A 108 18.67 -2.67 2.99
C GLN A 108 17.23 -2.25 2.73
N MET A 109 16.28 -2.86 3.45
CA MET A 109 14.88 -2.44 3.51
C MET A 109 14.58 -1.77 4.85
N THR A 110 14.21 -0.49 4.82
CA THR A 110 13.88 0.25 6.05
C THR A 110 12.40 0.09 6.41
N HIS A 111 12.13 -0.25 7.67
CA HIS A 111 10.78 -0.43 8.23
C HIS A 111 9.86 -1.32 7.36
N PRO A 112 10.25 -2.59 7.09
CA PRO A 112 9.45 -3.51 6.31
C PRO A 112 8.04 -3.66 6.92
N GLN A 113 7.04 -3.58 6.06
CA GLN A 113 5.65 -3.87 6.41
C GLN A 113 5.26 -5.20 5.79
N ARG A 114 4.79 -6.14 6.61
CA ARG A 114 4.19 -7.37 6.10
C ARG A 114 2.89 -7.04 5.37
N ILE A 115 2.79 -7.42 4.11
CA ILE A 115 1.60 -7.24 3.28
C ILE A 115 1.01 -8.60 2.89
N THR A 116 -0.29 -8.64 2.64
CA THR A 116 -1.01 -9.85 2.18
C THR A 116 -1.53 -9.71 0.76
N GLU A 117 -1.61 -8.48 0.27
CA GLU A 117 -2.18 -8.12 -1.02
C GLU A 117 -1.04 -7.74 -1.97
N ILE A 118 -0.75 -8.61 -2.94
CA ILE A 118 0.26 -8.41 -3.99
C ILE A 118 -0.38 -8.28 -5.38
N GLY A 119 0.42 -7.85 -6.36
CA GLY A 119 0.02 -7.79 -7.77
C GLY A 119 -0.94 -6.64 -8.11
N LYS A 120 -1.04 -5.65 -7.22
CA LYS A 120 -1.96 -4.51 -7.41
C LYS A 120 -1.39 -3.23 -6.83
N ILE A 121 -1.83 -2.12 -7.40
CA ILE A 121 -1.51 -0.79 -6.92
C ILE A 121 -2.61 -0.38 -5.95
N VAL A 122 -2.22 0.00 -4.73
CA VAL A 122 -3.15 0.32 -3.66
C VAL A 122 -3.18 1.83 -3.45
N PRO A 123 -4.32 2.51 -3.68
CA PRO A 123 -4.43 3.94 -3.41
C PRO A 123 -4.39 4.22 -1.91
N LYS A 124 -3.73 5.32 -1.54
CA LYS A 124 -3.70 5.87 -0.19
C LYS A 124 -4.55 7.13 -0.12
N TYR A 125 -5.34 7.25 0.94
CA TYR A 125 -6.22 8.40 1.14
C TYR A 125 -5.83 9.13 2.41
N LYS A 126 -5.80 10.46 2.35
CA LYS A 126 -5.83 11.30 3.56
C LYS A 126 -7.27 11.29 4.08
N SER A 127 -7.49 10.66 5.23
CA SER A 127 -8.83 10.49 5.78
C SER A 127 -8.77 10.38 7.31
N VAL A 128 -9.86 10.76 7.98
CA VAL A 128 -10.08 10.53 9.41
C VAL A 128 -10.34 9.06 9.74
N LEU A 129 -10.64 8.24 8.73
CA LEU A 129 -10.83 6.80 8.88
C LEU A 129 -9.49 6.07 8.81
N ARG A 130 -9.43 4.89 9.45
CA ARG A 130 -8.30 3.97 9.27
C ARG A 130 -8.17 3.59 7.79
N ALA A 131 -6.94 3.47 7.30
CA ALA A 131 -6.67 3.30 5.86
C ALA A 131 -7.39 2.10 5.22
N ASP A 132 -7.40 0.95 5.89
CA ASP A 132 -8.13 -0.26 5.45
C ASP A 132 -9.65 -0.06 5.45
N VAL A 133 -10.20 0.74 6.38
CA VAL A 133 -11.62 1.05 6.44
C VAL A 133 -12.00 1.93 5.25
N MET A 134 -11.19 2.95 4.96
CA MET A 134 -11.38 3.82 3.79
C MET A 134 -11.29 3.02 2.48
N LEU A 135 -10.27 2.18 2.33
CA LEU A 135 -10.12 1.30 1.17
C LEU A 135 -11.30 0.36 0.99
N ARG A 136 -11.83 -0.20 2.09
CA ARG A 136 -13.01 -1.07 2.02
C ARG A 136 -14.27 -0.31 1.57
N LEU A 137 -14.43 0.95 1.97
CA LEU A 137 -15.54 1.79 1.51
C LEU A 137 -15.42 2.09 0.01
N ILE A 138 -14.24 2.52 -0.43
CA ILE A 138 -13.96 2.79 -1.84
C ILE A 138 -14.27 1.54 -2.69
N ARG A 139 -13.66 0.40 -2.36
CA ARG A 139 -13.87 -0.86 -3.09
C ARG A 139 -15.33 -1.33 -3.14
N ARG A 140 -16.13 -0.96 -2.14
CA ARG A 140 -17.54 -1.36 -2.07
C ARG A 140 -18.45 -0.44 -2.87
N TYR A 141 -18.24 0.87 -2.75
CA TYR A 141 -19.20 1.85 -3.22
C TYR A 141 -18.79 2.49 -4.54
N VAL A 142 -17.50 2.74 -4.76
CA VAL A 142 -17.00 3.38 -5.97
C VAL A 142 -16.90 2.34 -7.09
N SER A 143 -18.00 2.20 -7.83
CA SER A 143 -18.16 1.30 -8.98
C SER A 143 -18.95 2.01 -10.06
N ILE A 144 -18.81 1.57 -11.31
CA ILE A 144 -19.48 2.21 -12.45
C ILE A 144 -21.00 2.14 -12.25
N GLU A 145 -21.52 0.99 -11.78
CA GLU A 145 -22.94 0.77 -11.53
C GLU A 145 -23.49 1.72 -10.45
N ASN A 146 -22.79 1.89 -9.33
CA ASN A 146 -23.26 2.77 -8.27
C ASN A 146 -23.20 4.25 -8.65
N LEU A 147 -22.16 4.66 -9.38
CA LEU A 147 -21.99 6.06 -9.80
C LEU A 147 -23.02 6.45 -10.86
N THR A 148 -23.27 5.57 -11.83
CA THR A 148 -24.32 5.76 -12.85
C THR A 148 -25.71 5.75 -12.23
N ALA A 149 -25.96 4.90 -11.21
CA ALA A 149 -27.21 4.90 -10.47
C ALA A 149 -27.45 6.19 -9.66
N GLU A 150 -26.40 6.92 -9.27
CA GLU A 150 -26.51 8.27 -8.67
C GLU A 150 -26.61 9.39 -9.72
N GLY A 151 -26.66 9.06 -11.01
CA GLY A 151 -26.86 10.01 -12.11
C GLY A 151 -25.57 10.52 -12.77
N LEU A 152 -24.42 9.91 -12.47
CA LEU A 152 -23.17 10.28 -13.11
C LEU A 152 -23.10 9.69 -14.55
N PRO A 153 -22.73 10.47 -15.58
CA PRO A 153 -22.52 9.94 -16.92
C PRO A 153 -21.47 8.82 -16.93
N GLN A 154 -21.73 7.75 -17.68
CA GLN A 154 -20.85 6.57 -17.74
C GLN A 154 -19.37 6.92 -18.03
N PRO A 155 -19.03 7.79 -18.99
CA PRO A 155 -17.63 8.12 -19.25
C PRO A 155 -16.91 8.76 -18.05
N ILE A 156 -17.64 9.54 -17.24
CA ILE A 156 -17.11 10.17 -16.03
C ILE A 156 -16.97 9.12 -14.91
N ALA A 157 -17.96 8.23 -14.78
CA ALA A 157 -17.92 7.14 -13.81
C ALA A 157 -16.73 6.20 -14.04
N GLU A 158 -16.47 5.81 -15.28
CA GLU A 158 -15.31 5.01 -15.67
C GLU A 158 -14.01 5.69 -15.24
N ARG A 159 -13.85 6.98 -15.54
CA ARG A 159 -12.64 7.72 -15.19
C ARG A 159 -12.42 7.86 -13.68
N LEU A 160 -13.49 8.08 -12.91
CA LEU A 160 -13.39 8.11 -11.45
C LEU A 160 -12.98 6.74 -10.89
N VAL A 161 -13.60 5.66 -11.37
CA VAL A 161 -13.27 4.30 -10.93
C VAL A 161 -11.80 3.97 -11.23
N GLU A 162 -11.27 4.35 -12.39
CA GLU A 162 -9.86 4.16 -12.75
C GLU A 162 -8.89 4.81 -11.75
N ILE A 163 -9.21 6.01 -11.25
CA ILE A 163 -8.39 6.71 -10.25
C ILE A 163 -8.28 5.89 -8.96
N HIS A 164 -9.36 5.23 -8.56
CA HIS A 164 -9.41 4.43 -7.33
C HIS A 164 -8.96 2.98 -7.51
N HIS A 165 -8.90 2.51 -8.75
CA HIS A 165 -8.55 1.14 -9.13
C HIS A 165 -7.50 1.11 -10.24
N PRO A 166 -6.32 1.74 -10.03
CA PRO A 166 -5.29 1.80 -11.06
C PRO A 166 -4.72 0.41 -11.36
N LYS A 167 -4.57 0.11 -12.65
CA LYS A 167 -3.87 -1.10 -13.14
C LYS A 167 -2.37 -0.87 -13.28
N GLU A 168 -1.98 0.38 -13.54
CA GLU A 168 -0.60 0.81 -13.74
C GLU A 168 -0.36 2.13 -12.99
N ILE A 169 0.85 2.33 -12.45
CA ILE A 169 1.24 3.62 -11.91
C ILE A 169 1.62 4.47 -13.11
N GLN A 170 0.78 5.46 -13.43
CA GLN A 170 1.18 6.47 -14.40
C GLN A 170 2.43 7.17 -13.86
N PRO A 171 3.54 7.22 -14.61
CA PRO A 171 4.71 7.96 -14.20
C PRO A 171 4.29 9.40 -13.89
N LYS A 172 4.80 9.95 -12.79
CA LYS A 172 4.66 11.38 -12.51
C LYS A 172 5.50 12.16 -13.52
N GLU A 173 4.99 12.37 -14.73
CA GLU A 173 5.54 13.34 -15.67
C GLU A 173 5.07 14.76 -15.30
N PHE A 174 5.39 15.22 -14.09
CA PHE A 174 5.23 16.63 -13.72
C PHE A 174 6.33 17.01 -12.72
N ASP A 175 7.55 17.09 -13.21
CA ASP A 175 8.63 17.92 -12.66
C ASP A 175 9.67 18.17 -13.78
N GLN A 176 9.26 18.91 -14.81
CA GLN A 176 10.19 19.66 -15.66
C GLN A 176 9.55 21.01 -15.99
N GLN A 177 9.78 21.98 -15.11
CA GLN A 177 9.99 23.40 -15.44
C GLN A 177 10.42 24.10 -14.14
N ALA A 178 11.74 24.12 -13.94
CA ALA A 178 12.43 25.10 -13.13
C ALA A 178 13.12 26.09 -14.09
#